data_AF-A0A3M1GXK4-F1
#
_entry.id   AF-A0A3M1GXK4-F1
#
_cell.length_a   1.000
_cell.length_b   1.000
_cell.length_c   1.000
_cell.angle_alpha   90.00
_cell.angle_beta   90.00
_cell.angle_gamma   90.00
#
_symmetry.space_group_name_H-M   'P 1'
#
loop_
_entity.id
_entity.type
_entity.pdbx_description
1 polymer ?
#
loop_
_entity_poly.entity_id
_entity_poly.type
_entity_poly.pdbx_seq_one_letter_code
_entity_poly.pdbx_strand_id
1 'polypeptide(L)'
;TVQSRPGHALFNVARSPEREGTVRWVGPTFETEVWLYKRRGAQPAIRTLDDARRVRRVCVQQGAGDEVLLRKLGFRNLDPVRSSGHALKMVALGRADLAPVGEIVFDALVREFRIDPDALERTPVRIFHSVGYIAFSPDTDPETIARWQAALDALKRSERYKQLVRDYLTPAR
;
A
#
# COMPACT_ATOMS: atom_id res chain seq x y z
N THR A 1 -18.86 -11.55 7.17
CA THR A 1 -18.01 -10.64 6.38
C THR A 1 -18.84 -9.42 6.00
N VAL A 2 -18.25 -8.33 5.51
CA VAL A 2 -19.02 -7.13 5.11
C VAL A 2 -20.09 -7.45 4.05
N GLN A 3 -19.88 -8.48 3.24
CA GLN A 3 -20.84 -8.96 2.22
C GLN A 3 -22.03 -9.75 2.81
N SER A 4 -21.92 -10.28 4.03
CA SER A 4 -22.91 -11.22 4.61
C SER A 4 -23.54 -10.73 5.91
N ARG A 5 -23.04 -9.65 6.50
CA ARG A 5 -23.59 -9.09 7.75
C ARG A 5 -24.07 -7.66 7.51
N PRO A 6 -25.31 -7.32 7.88
CA PRO A 6 -25.86 -5.98 7.70
C PRO A 6 -25.15 -4.96 8.60
N GLY A 7 -25.14 -3.69 8.17
CA GLY A 7 -24.66 -2.57 9.01
C GLY A 7 -23.17 -2.60 9.38
N HIS A 8 -22.31 -3.26 8.59
CA HIS A 8 -20.86 -3.27 8.82
C HIS A 8 -20.14 -2.44 7.74
N ALA A 9 -18.96 -1.93 8.09
CA ALA A 9 -18.04 -1.32 7.15
C ALA A 9 -16.63 -1.92 7.33
N LEU A 10 -15.94 -2.14 6.23
CA LEU A 10 -14.55 -2.56 6.20
C LEU A 10 -13.69 -1.37 5.78
N PHE A 11 -12.82 -0.94 6.68
CA PHE A 11 -11.90 0.14 6.41
C PHE A 11 -10.63 -0.36 5.75
N ASN A 12 -10.35 0.34 4.66
CA ASN A 12 -9.28 0.20 3.71
C ASN A 12 -9.26 -1.12 2.94
N VAL A 13 -9.99 -1.11 1.82
CA VAL A 13 -9.92 -2.14 0.79
C VAL A 13 -9.71 -1.52 -0.58
N ALA A 14 -8.92 -2.19 -1.42
CA ALA A 14 -8.84 -1.88 -2.84
C ALA A 14 -10.17 -2.24 -3.53
N ARG A 15 -10.66 -1.33 -4.37
CA ARG A 15 -11.85 -1.57 -5.21
C ARG A 15 -11.46 -2.46 -6.39
N SER A 16 -12.30 -3.45 -6.69
CA SER A 16 -12.08 -4.38 -7.82
C SER A 16 -13.38 -4.64 -8.59
N PRO A 17 -13.32 -4.92 -9.90
CA PRO A 17 -14.51 -5.20 -10.71
C PRO A 17 -15.38 -6.33 -10.14
N GLU A 18 -14.76 -7.36 -9.57
CA GLU A 18 -15.46 -8.53 -9.00
C GLU A 18 -16.29 -8.17 -7.76
N ARG A 19 -16.00 -7.03 -7.11
CA ARG A 19 -16.66 -6.61 -5.86
C ARG A 19 -17.67 -5.49 -6.06
N GLU A 20 -17.75 -4.91 -7.26
CA GLU A 20 -18.53 -3.71 -7.56
C GLU A 20 -20.02 -3.86 -7.20
N GLY A 21 -20.60 -5.04 -7.41
CA GLY A 21 -21.99 -5.35 -7.05
C GLY A 21 -22.19 -5.99 -5.67
N THR A 22 -21.13 -6.17 -4.88
CA THR A 22 -21.18 -6.97 -3.63
C THR A 22 -21.12 -6.14 -2.35
N VAL A 23 -20.79 -4.85 -2.47
CA VAL A 23 -20.64 -3.90 -1.37
C VAL A 23 -21.03 -2.50 -1.84
N ARG A 24 -21.28 -1.57 -0.91
CA ARG A 24 -21.40 -0.14 -1.21
C ARG A 24 -20.08 0.58 -0.95
N TRP A 25 -19.67 1.49 -1.83
CA TRP A 25 -18.36 2.14 -1.73
C TRP A 25 -18.47 3.58 -1.24
N VAL A 26 -17.56 3.97 -0.34
CA VAL A 26 -17.28 5.36 0.01
C VAL A 26 -15.80 5.61 -0.17
N GLY A 27 -15.43 6.68 -0.88
CA GLY A 27 -14.04 6.99 -1.13
C GLY A 27 -13.80 7.77 -2.42
N PRO A 28 -12.54 7.87 -2.86
CA PRO A 28 -11.36 7.19 -2.28
C PRO A 28 -10.96 7.77 -0.91
N THR A 29 -10.38 6.98 -0.01
CA THR A 29 -9.85 7.47 1.28
C THR A 29 -8.39 7.92 1.19
N PHE A 30 -7.60 7.24 0.37
CA PHE A 30 -6.24 7.61 0.00
C PHE A 30 -5.88 6.95 -1.33
N GLU A 31 -4.81 7.45 -1.92
CA GLU A 31 -4.20 6.90 -3.12
C GLU A 31 -2.71 6.73 -2.84
N THR A 32 -2.12 5.66 -3.36
CA THR A 32 -0.68 5.42 -3.24
C THR A 32 -0.16 4.71 -4.48
N GLU A 33 1.04 5.06 -4.88
CA GLU A 33 1.81 4.25 -5.81
C GLU A 33 2.70 3.28 -5.05
N VAL A 34 2.71 2.01 -5.46
CA VAL A 34 3.60 0.98 -4.92
C VAL A 34 4.83 0.89 -5.80
N TRP A 35 5.99 1.14 -5.21
CA TRP A 35 7.29 1.15 -5.88
C TRP A 35 8.23 0.11 -5.28
N LEU A 36 9.21 -0.37 -6.05
CA LEU A 36 10.29 -1.18 -5.52
C LEU A 36 11.38 -0.31 -4.87
N TYR A 37 11.74 -0.65 -3.64
CA TYR A 37 12.84 -0.06 -2.90
C TYR A 37 13.99 -1.04 -2.81
N LYS A 38 15.21 -0.51 -2.93
CA LYS A 38 16.46 -1.27 -2.77
C LYS A 38 17.38 -0.55 -1.80
N ARG A 39 18.46 -1.21 -1.36
CA ARG A 39 19.53 -0.54 -0.62
C ARG A 39 20.22 0.49 -1.52
N ARG A 40 20.47 1.69 -0.99
CA ARG A 40 21.14 2.77 -1.72
C ARG A 40 22.47 2.31 -2.30
N GLY A 41 22.68 2.58 -3.59
CA GLY A 41 23.90 2.21 -4.31
C GLY A 41 24.08 0.72 -4.56
N ALA A 42 23.11 -0.14 -4.22
CA ALA A 42 23.19 -1.56 -4.53
C ALA A 42 23.16 -1.80 -6.05
N GLN A 43 24.00 -2.72 -6.51
CA GLN A 43 24.02 -3.21 -7.90
C GLN A 43 23.34 -4.58 -8.00
N PRO A 44 22.75 -4.92 -9.16
CA PRO A 44 22.60 -4.08 -10.36
C PRO A 44 21.57 -2.96 -10.18
N ALA A 45 21.57 -1.99 -11.09
CA ALA A 45 20.46 -1.05 -11.20
C ALA A 45 19.17 -1.78 -11.58
N ILE A 46 18.05 -1.42 -10.94
CA ILE A 46 16.74 -2.00 -11.19
C ILE A 46 15.93 -0.97 -11.96
N ARG A 47 15.69 -1.21 -13.24
CA ARG A 47 14.95 -0.29 -14.12
C ARG A 47 13.66 -0.89 -14.66
N THR A 48 13.53 -2.21 -14.61
CA THR A 48 12.39 -2.96 -15.13
C THR A 48 11.93 -4.03 -14.14
N LEU A 49 10.73 -4.58 -14.37
CA LEU A 49 10.28 -5.77 -13.64
C LEU A 49 11.16 -6.99 -13.93
N ASP A 50 11.76 -7.09 -15.12
CA ASP A 50 12.68 -8.19 -15.44
C ASP A 50 13.97 -8.13 -14.64
N ASP A 51 14.50 -6.93 -14.36
CA ASP A 51 15.64 -6.77 -13.45
C ASP A 51 15.27 -7.29 -12.06
N ALA A 52 14.09 -6.94 -11.57
CA ALA A 52 13.59 -7.38 -10.28
C ALA A 52 13.32 -8.90 -10.21
N ARG A 53 12.98 -9.56 -11.33
CA ARG A 53 12.86 -11.03 -11.37
C ARG A 53 14.22 -11.73 -11.27
N ARG A 54 15.31 -11.06 -11.64
CA ARG A 54 16.67 -11.61 -11.67
C ARG A 54 17.44 -11.44 -10.37
N VAL A 55 16.96 -10.60 -9.44
CA VAL A 55 17.61 -10.46 -8.12
C VAL A 55 17.41 -11.74 -7.30
N ARG A 56 18.22 -11.91 -6.27
CA ARG A 56 18.21 -13.11 -5.43
C ARG A 56 16.94 -13.18 -4.56
N ARG A 57 16.46 -12.05 -4.02
CA ARG A 57 15.34 -12.03 -3.07
C ARG A 57 14.56 -10.72 -3.09
N VAL A 58 13.24 -10.83 -3.29
CA VAL A 58 12.27 -9.75 -3.12
C VAL A 58 11.40 -10.06 -1.90
N CYS A 59 11.55 -9.29 -0.82
CA CYS A 59 10.70 -9.47 0.36
C CYS A 59 9.35 -8.77 0.17
N VAL A 60 8.25 -9.46 0.46
CA VAL A 60 6.87 -8.96 0.27
C VAL A 60 6.05 -9.21 1.53
N GLN A 61 5.02 -8.40 1.80
CA GLN A 61 4.12 -8.72 2.91
C GLN A 61 3.23 -9.90 2.53
N GLN A 62 3.16 -10.89 3.42
CA GLN A 62 2.31 -12.06 3.21
C GLN A 62 0.83 -11.67 3.11
N GLY A 63 0.16 -12.13 2.05
CA GLY A 63 -1.24 -11.86 1.72
C GLY A 63 -1.52 -10.48 1.13
N ALA A 64 -0.50 -9.63 0.97
CA ALA A 64 -0.68 -8.30 0.43
C ALA A 64 -0.82 -8.31 -1.12
N GLY A 65 -1.42 -7.24 -1.66
CA GLY A 65 -1.77 -7.16 -3.09
C GLY A 65 -0.55 -7.19 -4.02
N ASP A 66 0.58 -6.66 -3.56
CA ASP A 66 1.89 -6.72 -4.22
C ASP A 66 2.42 -8.16 -4.32
N GLU A 67 2.34 -8.99 -3.27
CA GLU A 67 2.70 -10.41 -3.33
C GLU A 67 1.85 -11.14 -4.38
N VAL A 68 0.53 -10.97 -4.33
CA VAL A 68 -0.42 -11.62 -5.24
C VAL A 68 -0.12 -11.21 -6.69
N LEU A 69 0.08 -9.92 -6.94
CA LEU A 69 0.36 -9.41 -8.27
C LEU A 69 1.72 -9.89 -8.79
N LEU A 70 2.78 -9.80 -7.98
CA LEU A 70 4.12 -10.23 -8.40
C LEU A 70 4.17 -11.74 -8.71
N ARG A 71 3.44 -12.58 -7.95
CA ARG A 71 3.26 -13.99 -8.29
C ARG A 71 2.58 -14.19 -9.64
N LYS A 72 1.48 -13.46 -9.92
CA LYS A 72 0.80 -13.50 -11.22
C LYS A 72 1.71 -13.05 -12.37
N LEU A 73 2.63 -12.12 -12.09
CA LEU A 73 3.66 -11.68 -13.02
C LEU A 73 4.88 -12.63 -13.12
N GLY A 74 4.82 -13.82 -12.52
CA GLY A 74 5.82 -14.87 -12.67
C GLY A 74 7.06 -14.73 -11.79
N PHE A 75 7.04 -13.88 -10.76
CA PHE A 75 8.14 -13.81 -9.80
C PHE A 75 8.25 -15.13 -9.02
N ARG A 76 9.47 -15.69 -8.98
CA ARG A 76 9.80 -16.92 -8.24
C ARG A 76 10.74 -16.67 -7.06
N ASN A 77 11.25 -15.44 -6.94
CA ASN A 77 12.20 -14.98 -5.93
C ASN A 77 11.54 -14.18 -4.81
N LEU A 78 10.23 -14.41 -4.56
CA LEU A 78 9.49 -13.73 -3.49
C LEU A 78 9.72 -14.43 -2.14
N ASP A 79 10.01 -13.64 -1.10
CA ASP A 79 10.16 -14.09 0.28
C ASP A 79 9.11 -13.39 1.16
N PRO A 80 7.98 -14.06 1.48
CA PRO A 80 6.90 -13.47 2.26
C PRO A 80 7.32 -13.23 3.72
N VAL A 81 7.06 -12.02 4.21
CA VAL A 81 7.33 -11.60 5.59
C VAL A 81 6.07 -11.02 6.25
N ARG A 82 6.14 -10.80 7.57
CA ARG A 82 4.97 -10.43 8.39
C ARG A 82 4.40 -9.04 8.08
N SER A 83 5.21 -8.10 7.58
CA SER A 83 4.75 -6.74 7.23
C SER A 83 5.70 -6.06 6.23
N SER A 84 5.21 -5.04 5.52
CA SER A 84 6.05 -4.22 4.62
C SER A 84 7.25 -3.57 5.32
N GLY A 85 7.11 -3.19 6.60
CA GLY A 85 8.23 -2.66 7.38
C GLY A 85 9.34 -3.69 7.65
N HIS A 86 8.98 -4.96 7.90
CA HIS A 86 9.97 -6.03 7.96
C HIS A 86 10.66 -6.24 6.60
N ALA A 87 9.92 -6.14 5.49
CA ALA A 87 10.48 -6.24 4.15
C ALA A 87 11.52 -5.14 3.88
N LEU A 88 11.19 -3.87 4.16
CA LEU A 88 12.13 -2.75 4.06
C LEU A 88 13.36 -2.94 4.94
N LYS A 89 13.17 -3.39 6.18
CA LYS A 89 14.28 -3.64 7.11
C LYS A 89 15.23 -4.71 6.58
N MET A 90 14.70 -5.77 5.94
CA MET A 90 15.53 -6.80 5.31
C MET A 90 16.35 -6.25 4.15
N VAL A 91 15.79 -5.32 3.37
CA VAL A 91 16.53 -4.62 2.30
C VAL A 91 17.63 -3.72 2.88
N ALA A 92 17.30 -2.91 3.90
CA ALA A 92 18.28 -2.03 4.55
C ALA A 92 19.46 -2.80 5.16
N LEU A 93 19.20 -3.99 5.72
CA LEU A 93 20.22 -4.89 6.28
C LEU A 93 20.95 -5.73 5.22
N GLY A 94 20.64 -5.56 3.93
CA GLY A 94 21.23 -6.35 2.84
C GLY A 94 20.84 -7.83 2.82
N ARG A 95 19.81 -8.22 3.58
CA ARG A 95 19.30 -9.60 3.63
C ARG A 95 18.34 -9.90 2.47
N ALA A 96 17.69 -8.88 1.93
CA ALA A 96 16.91 -8.90 0.70
C ALA A 96 17.40 -7.83 -0.27
N ASP A 97 17.10 -7.99 -1.55
CA ASP A 97 17.54 -7.04 -2.58
C ASP A 97 16.47 -5.98 -2.83
N LEU A 98 15.19 -6.36 -2.75
CA LEU A 98 14.05 -5.49 -3.05
C LEU A 98 12.88 -5.69 -2.08
N ALA A 99 12.09 -4.64 -1.90
CA ALA A 99 10.78 -4.68 -1.25
C ALA A 99 9.81 -3.71 -1.95
N PRO A 100 8.61 -4.14 -2.36
CA PRO A 100 7.53 -3.26 -2.79
C PRO A 100 6.90 -2.56 -1.59
N VAL A 101 6.75 -1.24 -1.65
CA VAL A 101 6.09 -0.42 -0.62
C VAL A 101 5.32 0.73 -1.26
N GLY A 102 4.16 1.05 -0.69
CA GLY A 102 3.39 2.25 -1.04
C GLY A 102 4.11 3.52 -0.60
N GLU A 103 4.30 4.47 -1.50
CA GLU A 103 5.09 5.67 -1.22
C GLU A 103 4.58 6.47 -0.01
N ILE A 104 3.26 6.50 0.23
CA ILE A 104 2.67 7.29 1.32
C ILE A 104 2.96 6.72 2.71
N VAL A 105 3.30 5.42 2.80
CA VAL A 105 3.60 4.74 4.08
C VAL A 105 5.09 4.55 4.30
N PHE A 106 5.94 4.89 3.31
CA PHE A 106 7.38 4.64 3.38
C PHE A 106 8.02 5.26 4.63
N ASP A 107 7.81 6.55 4.86
CA ASP A 107 8.46 7.26 5.98
C ASP A 107 7.94 6.79 7.34
N ALA A 108 6.65 6.46 7.43
CA ALA A 108 6.07 5.90 8.64
C ALA A 108 6.73 4.56 8.98
N LEU A 109 6.91 3.68 7.98
CA LEU A 109 7.58 2.39 8.15
C LEU A 109 9.06 2.55 8.50
N VAL A 110 9.79 3.48 7.86
CA VAL A 110 11.19 3.76 8.17
C VAL A 110 11.35 4.19 9.64
N ARG A 111 10.48 5.09 10.12
CA ARG A 111 10.45 5.52 11.52
C ARG A 111 10.10 4.39 12.47
N GLU A 112 8.99 3.69 12.22
CA GLU A 112 8.50 2.61 13.08
C GLU A 112 9.54 1.48 13.23
N PHE A 113 10.19 1.10 12.13
CA PHE A 113 11.14 -0.01 12.10
C PHE A 113 12.58 0.41 12.42
N ARG A 114 12.80 1.70 12.72
CA ARG A 114 14.11 2.31 13.02
C ARG A 114 15.13 2.03 11.91
N ILE A 115 14.71 2.25 10.67
CA ILE A 115 15.54 2.11 9.48
C ILE A 115 16.17 3.47 9.21
N ASP A 116 17.42 3.49 8.76
CA ASP A 116 18.03 4.70 8.22
C ASP A 116 17.40 5.01 6.84
N PRO A 117 16.71 6.16 6.66
CA PRO A 117 16.12 6.54 5.38
C PRO A 117 17.17 6.64 4.26
N ASP A 118 18.40 7.00 4.58
CA ASP A 118 19.48 7.12 3.60
C ASP A 118 20.05 5.77 3.17
N ALA A 119 19.75 4.69 3.90
CA ALA A 119 20.15 3.33 3.51
C ALA A 119 19.32 2.78 2.34
N LEU A 120 18.19 3.41 2.00
CA LEU A 120 17.25 2.95 1.00
C LEU A 120 17.11 3.95 -0.15
N GLU A 121 16.80 3.45 -1.34
CA GLU A 121 16.41 4.28 -2.48
C GLU A 121 15.26 3.64 -3.26
N ARG A 122 14.33 4.49 -3.74
CA ARG A 122 13.24 4.10 -4.61
C ARG A 122 13.76 3.88 -6.02
N THR A 123 13.47 2.72 -6.60
CA THR A 123 13.77 2.44 -8.02
C THR A 123 12.73 3.08 -8.94
N PRO A 124 12.99 3.27 -10.24
CA PRO A 124 11.97 3.71 -11.20
C PRO A 124 10.90 2.63 -11.53
N VAL A 125 10.89 1.49 -10.84
CA VAL A 125 9.93 0.41 -11.11
C VAL A 125 8.69 0.55 -10.23
N ARG A 126 7.61 1.06 -10.82
CA ARG A 126 6.26 1.07 -10.23
C ARG A 126 5.59 -0.27 -10.43
N ILE A 127 5.05 -0.87 -9.37
CA ILE A 127 4.31 -2.14 -9.44
C ILE A 127 2.86 -1.86 -9.83
N PHE A 128 2.16 -1.00 -9.08
CA PHE A 128 0.78 -0.60 -9.36
C PHE A 128 0.41 0.69 -8.64
N HIS A 129 -0.69 1.29 -9.09
CA HIS A 129 -1.39 2.36 -8.38
C HIS A 129 -2.54 1.73 -7.58
N SER A 130 -2.65 2.10 -6.31
CA SER A 130 -3.65 1.57 -5.38
C SER A 130 -4.52 2.69 -4.83
N VAL A 131 -5.82 2.45 -4.82
CA VAL A 131 -6.83 3.37 -4.30
C VAL A 131 -7.59 2.67 -3.19
N GLY A 132 -7.53 3.23 -1.99
CA GLY A 132 -8.26 2.70 -0.83
C GLY A 132 -9.68 3.24 -0.76
N TYR A 133 -10.62 2.39 -0.39
CA TYR A 133 -12.02 2.75 -0.14
C TYR A 133 -12.50 2.15 1.19
N ILE A 134 -13.62 2.68 1.68
CA ILE A 134 -14.44 2.04 2.70
C ILE A 134 -15.50 1.23 1.96
N ALA A 135 -15.58 -0.07 2.27
CA ALA A 135 -16.65 -0.93 1.76
C ALA A 135 -17.71 -1.13 2.84
N PHE A 136 -18.95 -0.79 2.55
CA PHE A 136 -20.12 -0.98 3.39
C PHE A 136 -20.90 -2.21 2.95
N SER A 137 -21.63 -2.82 3.88
CA SER A 137 -22.53 -3.94 3.57
C SER A 137 -23.53 -3.57 2.47
N PRO A 138 -23.89 -4.50 1.57
CA PRO A 138 -24.68 -4.19 0.37
C PRO A 138 -26.09 -3.63 0.67
N ASP A 139 -26.64 -3.96 1.83
CA ASP A 139 -27.92 -3.53 2.38
C ASP A 139 -27.89 -2.15 3.04
N THR A 140 -26.72 -1.51 3.13
CA THR A 140 -26.60 -0.16 3.68
C THR A 140 -27.39 0.83 2.83
N ASP A 141 -28.24 1.62 3.49
CA ASP A 141 -29.08 2.64 2.88
C ASP A 141 -28.26 3.61 1.99
N PRO A 142 -28.64 3.81 0.71
CA PRO A 142 -28.04 4.81 -0.16
C PRO A 142 -27.90 6.20 0.47
N GLU A 143 -28.85 6.65 1.29
CA GLU A 143 -28.76 7.95 1.97
C GLU A 143 -27.61 7.97 2.98
N THR A 144 -27.39 6.85 3.69
CA THR A 144 -26.23 6.70 4.57
C THR A 144 -24.93 6.77 3.78
N ILE A 145 -24.84 6.08 2.64
CA ILE A 145 -23.65 6.13 1.77
C ILE A 145 -23.37 7.56 1.28
N ALA A 146 -24.40 8.28 0.85
CA ALA A 146 -24.28 9.67 0.42
C ALA A 146 -23.78 10.59 1.55
N ARG A 147 -24.31 10.43 2.76
CA ARG A 147 -23.85 11.17 3.94
C ARG A 147 -22.38 10.90 4.27
N TRP A 148 -21.95 9.64 4.20
CA TRP A 148 -20.54 9.27 4.42
C TRP A 148 -19.62 9.87 3.36
N GLN A 149 -20.02 9.84 2.09
CA GLN A 149 -19.26 10.46 1.01
C GLN A 149 -19.13 11.97 1.21
N ALA A 150 -20.25 12.65 1.50
CA ALA A 150 -20.24 14.09 1.75
C ALA A 150 -19.35 14.48 2.96
N ALA A 151 -19.39 13.67 4.04
CA ALA A 151 -18.54 13.87 5.21
C ALA A 151 -17.05 13.68 4.89
N LEU A 152 -16.70 12.65 4.11
CA LEU A 152 -15.32 12.43 3.66
C LEU A 152 -14.82 13.60 2.80
N ASP A 153 -15.65 14.06 1.86
CA ASP A 153 -15.30 15.18 0.97
C ASP A 153 -15.17 16.51 1.72
N ALA A 154 -15.98 16.73 2.75
CA ALA A 154 -15.83 17.87 3.65
C ALA A 154 -14.55 17.76 4.50
N LEU A 155 -14.26 16.58 5.06
CA LEU A 155 -13.04 16.34 5.82
C LEU A 155 -11.81 16.63 4.98
N LYS A 156 -11.72 16.10 3.75
CA LYS A 156 -10.59 16.32 2.84
C LYS A 156 -10.29 17.78 2.52
N ARG A 157 -11.30 18.66 2.59
CA ARG A 157 -11.17 20.11 2.38
C ARG A 157 -10.76 20.87 3.65
N SER A 158 -10.76 20.23 4.81
CA SER A 158 -10.48 20.87 6.09
C SER A 158 -8.99 20.95 6.44
N GLU A 159 -8.63 21.91 7.29
CA GLU A 159 -7.28 21.97 7.90
C GLU A 159 -6.97 20.75 8.75
N ARG A 160 -8.01 20.12 9.34
CA ARG A 160 -7.85 18.88 10.10
C ARG A 160 -7.31 17.76 9.22
N TYR A 161 -7.78 17.62 7.98
CA TYR A 161 -7.24 16.62 7.07
C TYR A 161 -5.79 16.92 6.70
N LYS A 162 -5.45 18.18 6.41
CA LYS A 162 -4.05 18.57 6.17
C LYS A 162 -3.15 18.24 7.36
N GLN A 163 -3.65 18.42 8.59
CA GLN A 163 -2.94 18.01 9.80
C GLN A 163 -2.75 16.50 9.89
N LEU A 164 -3.82 15.72 9.66
CA LEU A 164 -3.73 14.25 9.64
C LEU A 164 -2.73 13.75 8.59
N VAL A 165 -2.72 14.34 7.40
CA VAL A 165 -1.74 14.02 6.35
C VAL A 165 -0.31 14.34 6.82
N ARG A 166 -0.09 15.46 7.51
CA ARG A 166 1.24 15.79 8.07
C ARG A 166 1.68 14.82 9.16
N ASP A 167 0.78 14.52 10.10
CA ASP A 167 1.09 13.72 11.28
C ASP A 167 1.37 12.25 10.91
N TYR A 168 0.68 11.73 9.89
CA TYR A 168 0.70 10.30 9.57
C TYR A 168 1.28 9.93 8.19
N LEU A 169 1.23 10.81 7.19
CA LEU A 169 1.55 10.47 5.79
C LEU A 169 2.67 11.31 5.16
N THR A 170 3.13 12.38 5.81
CA THR A 170 4.20 13.24 5.29
C THR A 170 5.53 12.86 5.95
N PRO A 171 6.66 12.88 5.22
CA PRO A 171 7.98 12.73 5.81
C PRO A 171 8.21 13.76 6.93
N ALA A 172 8.80 13.33 8.04
CA ALA A 172 9.47 14.27 8.93
C ALA A 172 10.67 14.81 8.16
N ARG A 173 10.72 16.13 7.98
CA ARG A 173 11.87 16.81 7.34
C ARG A 173 13.13 16.63 8.18
#